data_AF-A0A1Q5E5N8-F1
#
_entry.id   AF-A0A1Q5E5N8-F1
#
_cell.length_a   1.000
_cell.length_b   1.000
_cell.length_c   1.000
_cell.angle_alpha   90.00
_cell.angle_beta   90.00
_cell.angle_gamma   90.00
#
_symmetry.space_group_name_H-M   'P 1'
#
loop_
_entity.id
_entity.type
_entity.pdbx_description
1 polymer ?
#
loop_
_entity_poly.entity_id
_entity_poly.type
_entity_poly.pdbx_seq_one_letter_code
_entity_poly.pdbx_strand_id
1 'polypeptide(L)'
;MLVAGGVLFVPQRAHTPQLGRAAGSPGSPSTSTDRALPGGGVFTGSRCGARGYHRFPAAPASLTVEGSSGPALLLAAYGYQRLDAGRQEEFTFDLRLSSGSGTPMVLSAPLGPEGVAVEIEGPDGLVAAAYGLPATIEGAQHTADGKGWLVSDYGAVAHVVLPVAALCPGVEAQALSSGMMVRTDGANTITGPAPYTVTVSVADPEVAELRRATGMQPRGEVLAVTNQIPAHATKPV
;
A
#
# COMPACT_ATOMS: atom_id res chain seq x y z
N MET A 1 4.81 -94.31 20.04
CA MET A 1 3.86 -93.97 18.95
C MET A 1 3.81 -92.44 18.82
N LEU A 2 3.73 -91.97 17.58
CA LEU A 2 3.64 -90.59 17.04
C LEU A 2 2.67 -89.65 17.81
N VAL A 3 2.67 -88.30 17.77
CA VAL A 3 3.45 -87.25 17.07
C VAL A 3 3.07 -85.86 17.65
N ALA A 4 4.03 -84.93 17.60
CA ALA A 4 4.02 -83.46 17.41
C ALA A 4 3.00 -82.50 18.07
N GLY A 5 3.58 -81.47 18.69
CA GLY A 5 2.98 -80.14 18.90
C GLY A 5 4.10 -79.13 19.15
N GLY A 6 4.83 -78.76 18.09
CA GLY A 6 6.04 -77.94 18.14
C GLY A 6 5.74 -76.44 18.34
N VAL A 7 6.40 -75.86 19.34
CA VAL A 7 6.46 -74.42 19.60
C VAL A 7 7.43 -73.78 18.60
N LEU A 8 6.92 -72.89 17.74
CA LEU A 8 7.76 -72.12 16.80
C LEU A 8 8.18 -70.80 17.44
N PHE A 9 9.46 -70.74 17.82
CA PHE A 9 10.23 -69.49 17.86
C PHE A 9 10.39 -68.96 16.43
N VAL A 10 10.06 -67.69 16.20
CA VAL A 10 10.41 -66.97 14.95
C VAL A 10 11.38 -65.84 15.30
N PRO A 11 12.52 -65.72 14.58
CA PRO A 11 13.58 -64.76 14.88
C PRO A 11 13.33 -63.38 14.26
N GLN A 12 13.99 -62.37 14.84
CA GLN A 12 14.04 -61.00 14.32
C GLN A 12 14.50 -60.95 12.85
N ARG A 13 13.75 -60.22 12.01
CA ARG A 13 14.24 -59.67 10.74
C ARG A 13 14.14 -58.14 10.79
N ALA A 14 15.28 -57.51 10.54
CA ALA A 14 15.41 -56.08 10.35
C ALA A 14 14.68 -55.64 9.07
N HIS A 15 13.86 -54.58 9.17
CA HIS A 15 13.40 -53.80 8.03
C HIS A 15 13.46 -52.30 8.38
N THR A 16 14.52 -51.67 7.86
CA THR A 16 14.61 -50.32 7.28
C THR A 16 13.82 -49.16 7.92
N PRO A 17 14.50 -48.09 8.39
CA PRO A 17 13.82 -46.83 8.67
C PRO A 17 13.30 -46.26 7.34
N GLN A 18 11.98 -46.08 7.23
CA GLN A 18 11.40 -45.38 6.08
C GLN A 18 11.68 -43.87 6.20
N LEU A 19 12.85 -43.46 5.73
CA LEU A 19 13.04 -42.13 5.17
C LEU A 19 12.37 -42.12 3.79
N GLY A 20 11.30 -41.32 3.64
CA GLY A 20 10.83 -40.90 2.32
C GLY A 20 9.33 -40.99 2.06
N ARG A 21 8.59 -39.96 2.49
CA ARG A 21 7.80 -39.21 1.52
C ARG A 21 7.97 -37.72 1.80
N ALA A 22 9.02 -37.19 1.18
CA ALA A 22 9.18 -35.77 0.99
C ALA A 22 8.06 -35.23 0.09
N ALA A 23 7.84 -33.92 0.25
CA ALA A 23 7.08 -33.04 -0.62
C ALA A 23 5.57 -33.32 -0.69
N GLY A 24 4.84 -32.69 0.24
CA GLY A 24 3.65 -31.98 -0.24
C GLY A 24 4.09 -31.12 -1.41
N SER A 25 3.42 -31.27 -2.56
CA SER A 25 3.61 -30.34 -3.68
C SER A 25 3.62 -28.92 -3.12
N PRO A 26 4.50 -28.02 -3.58
CA PRO A 26 4.28 -26.61 -3.38
C PRO A 26 2.87 -26.35 -3.90
N GLY A 27 1.93 -26.08 -2.99
CA GLY A 27 0.60 -25.67 -3.40
C GLY A 27 0.80 -24.53 -4.37
N SER A 28 0.23 -24.64 -5.57
CA SER A 28 0.23 -23.54 -6.52
C SER A 28 -0.13 -22.27 -5.75
N PRO A 29 0.64 -21.18 -5.91
CA PRO A 29 0.41 -19.97 -5.14
C PRO A 29 -1.06 -19.64 -5.25
N SER A 30 -1.77 -19.66 -4.11
CA SER A 30 -3.21 -19.48 -4.10
C SER A 30 -3.48 -18.15 -4.80
N THR A 31 -4.14 -18.19 -5.96
CA THR A 31 -4.52 -16.97 -6.67
C THR A 31 -5.45 -16.21 -5.74
N SER A 32 -4.94 -15.14 -5.16
CA SER A 32 -5.73 -14.25 -4.33
C SER A 32 -6.76 -13.56 -5.22
N THR A 33 -7.98 -13.36 -4.73
CA THR A 33 -9.05 -12.73 -5.49
C THR A 33 -9.41 -11.38 -4.89
N ASP A 34 -9.97 -10.52 -5.74
CA ASP A 34 -10.46 -9.22 -5.31
C ASP A 34 -11.64 -9.40 -4.35
N ARG A 35 -11.73 -8.55 -3.32
CA ARG A 35 -12.83 -8.59 -2.33
C ARG A 35 -13.06 -7.23 -1.69
N ALA A 36 -14.27 -7.00 -1.22
CA ALA A 36 -14.57 -5.82 -0.42
C ALA A 36 -13.79 -5.82 0.90
N LEU A 37 -13.38 -4.64 1.33
CA LEU A 37 -12.66 -4.44 2.59
C LEU A 37 -13.59 -3.95 3.70
N PRO A 38 -13.28 -4.31 4.96
CA PRO A 38 -13.93 -3.68 6.10
C PRO A 38 -13.63 -2.18 6.08
N GLY A 39 -14.67 -1.35 6.28
CA GLY A 39 -14.55 0.11 6.24
C GLY A 39 -14.69 0.74 4.85
N GLY A 40 -14.71 -0.05 3.77
CA GLY A 40 -14.90 0.43 2.40
C GLY A 40 -13.71 0.14 1.49
N GLY A 41 -13.95 0.28 0.18
CA GLY A 41 -12.97 -0.07 -0.85
C GLY A 41 -12.88 -1.57 -1.13
N VAL A 42 -11.97 -1.91 -2.03
CA VAL A 42 -11.77 -3.25 -2.57
C VAL A 42 -10.29 -3.59 -2.52
N PHE A 43 -9.96 -4.70 -1.89
CA PHE A 43 -8.65 -5.32 -2.00
C PHE A 43 -8.49 -5.93 -3.40
N THR A 44 -7.37 -5.63 -4.05
CA THR A 44 -7.09 -6.10 -5.41
C THR A 44 -6.15 -7.31 -5.37
N GLY A 45 -6.65 -8.41 -4.78
CA GLY A 45 -5.88 -9.64 -4.57
C GLY A 45 -5.41 -10.32 -5.84
N SER A 46 -6.15 -10.15 -6.95
CA SER A 46 -5.79 -10.70 -8.25
C SER A 46 -4.44 -10.19 -8.79
N ARG A 47 -3.88 -9.15 -8.16
CA ARG A 47 -2.64 -8.49 -8.56
C ARG A 47 -1.47 -8.75 -7.61
N CYS A 48 -1.65 -9.60 -6.59
CA CYS A 48 -0.56 -9.97 -5.69
C CYS A 48 0.65 -10.55 -6.44
N GLY A 49 1.84 -10.01 -6.17
CA GLY A 49 3.10 -10.36 -6.83
C GLY A 49 3.30 -9.73 -8.23
N ALA A 50 2.35 -8.94 -8.74
CA ALA A 50 2.55 -8.20 -9.98
C ALA A 50 3.59 -7.09 -9.77
N ARG A 51 4.50 -6.91 -10.73
CA ARG A 51 5.53 -5.85 -10.67
C ARG A 51 5.12 -4.62 -11.48
N GLY A 52 5.42 -3.43 -10.96
CA GLY A 52 5.14 -2.16 -11.61
C GLY A 52 3.65 -1.91 -11.90
N TYR A 53 2.77 -2.55 -11.12
CA TYR A 53 1.34 -2.41 -11.29
C TYR A 53 0.84 -1.20 -10.51
N HIS A 54 0.16 -0.30 -11.22
CA HIS A 54 -0.49 0.87 -10.64
C HIS A 54 -1.91 1.02 -11.21
N ARG A 55 -2.88 1.32 -10.34
CA ARG A 55 -4.27 1.59 -10.71
C ARG A 55 -4.37 2.77 -11.66
N PHE A 56 -3.68 3.84 -11.30
CA PHE A 56 -3.60 5.06 -12.07
C PHE A 56 -2.18 5.17 -12.66
N PRO A 57 -1.99 4.74 -13.92
CA PRO A 57 -0.69 4.87 -14.57
C PRO A 57 -0.37 6.36 -14.75
N ALA A 58 0.84 6.75 -14.34
CA ALA A 58 1.36 8.12 -14.27
C ALA A 58 1.02 8.92 -13.00
N ALA A 59 1.66 8.55 -11.89
CA ALA A 59 2.18 9.56 -10.97
C ALA A 59 3.39 10.22 -11.65
N PRO A 60 3.42 11.53 -11.95
CA PRO A 60 4.67 12.17 -12.36
C PRO A 60 5.73 11.89 -11.30
N ALA A 61 6.90 11.44 -11.73
CA ALA A 61 8.06 11.31 -10.86
C ALA A 61 8.31 12.68 -10.20
N SER A 62 8.09 12.74 -8.89
CA SER A 62 8.48 13.86 -8.02
C SER A 62 7.88 15.22 -8.39
N LEU A 63 6.78 15.60 -7.72
CA LEU A 63 6.47 17.02 -7.46
C LEU A 63 6.81 17.39 -6.00
N THR A 64 7.70 16.65 -5.35
CA THR A 64 8.26 17.05 -4.05
C THR A 64 9.51 17.89 -4.25
N VAL A 65 9.35 19.19 -4.48
CA VAL A 65 10.23 20.22 -3.91
C VAL A 65 9.40 21.49 -3.79
N GLU A 66 9.54 22.22 -2.68
CA GLU A 66 9.12 23.62 -2.55
C GLU A 66 9.19 24.37 -3.89
N GLY A 67 8.07 24.95 -4.33
CA GLY A 67 8.01 25.72 -5.57
C GLY A 67 7.37 25.00 -6.77
N SER A 68 6.80 23.80 -6.62
CA SER A 68 5.89 23.27 -7.64
C SER A 68 4.63 24.15 -7.71
N SER A 69 4.46 24.89 -8.80
CA SER A 69 3.20 25.54 -9.09
C SER A 69 2.21 24.45 -9.50
N GLY A 70 1.28 24.09 -8.61
CA GLY A 70 0.14 23.24 -8.96
C GLY A 70 -0.37 22.25 -7.94
N PRO A 71 -1.55 21.67 -8.24
CA PRO A 71 -2.18 20.76 -7.32
C PRO A 71 -1.32 19.53 -7.08
N ALA A 72 -1.11 19.25 -5.79
CA ALA A 72 -0.17 18.27 -5.30
C ALA A 72 -0.76 17.45 -4.15
N LEU A 73 -0.25 16.23 -4.02
CA LEU A 73 -0.47 15.33 -2.90
C LEU A 73 0.88 15.06 -2.27
N LEU A 74 0.99 15.26 -0.96
CA LEU A 74 2.20 14.97 -0.20
C LEU A 74 1.90 13.94 0.88
N LEU A 75 2.80 12.98 1.06
CA LEU A 75 2.72 12.00 2.14
C LEU A 75 3.31 12.63 3.40
N ALA A 76 2.46 13.04 4.34
CA ALA A 76 2.88 13.74 5.54
C ALA A 76 3.27 12.79 6.67
N ALA A 77 2.49 11.73 6.84
CA ALA A 77 2.81 10.65 7.77
C ALA A 77 2.26 9.33 7.22
N TYR A 78 2.90 8.24 7.59
CA TYR A 78 2.39 6.90 7.37
C TYR A 78 2.92 5.98 8.46
N GLY A 79 2.16 4.96 8.80
CA GLY A 79 2.52 4.06 9.88
C GLY A 79 1.66 2.82 9.96
N TYR A 80 1.96 2.01 10.97
CA TYR A 80 1.22 0.83 11.33
C TYR A 80 0.79 0.95 12.78
N GLN A 81 -0.48 0.66 13.06
CA GLN A 81 -1.01 0.69 14.41
C GLN A 81 -1.82 -0.57 14.72
N ARG A 82 -1.79 -0.93 16.00
CA ARG A 82 -2.60 -2.01 16.58
C ARG A 82 -3.54 -1.36 17.58
N LEU A 83 -4.83 -1.33 17.27
CA LEU A 83 -5.82 -0.77 18.17
C LEU A 83 -6.23 -1.82 19.22
N ASP A 84 -6.08 -1.48 20.51
CA ASP A 84 -6.37 -2.39 21.61
C ASP A 84 -7.88 -2.55 21.87
N ALA A 85 -8.22 -3.73 22.42
CA ALA A 85 -9.57 -4.28 22.65
C ALA A 85 -10.36 -4.65 21.36
N GLY A 86 -9.70 -5.16 20.31
CA GLY A 86 -10.42 -5.69 19.15
C GLY A 86 -9.62 -6.14 17.91
N ARG A 87 -8.28 -6.14 17.93
CA ARG A 87 -7.39 -6.64 16.86
C ARG A 87 -7.61 -6.00 15.47
N GLN A 88 -8.05 -4.75 15.37
CA GLN A 88 -7.94 -4.05 14.10
C GLN A 88 -6.50 -3.54 13.97
N GLU A 89 -5.77 -4.26 13.14
CA GLU A 89 -4.44 -3.90 12.68
C GLU A 89 -4.59 -3.18 11.34
N GLU A 90 -3.93 -2.04 11.20
CA GLU A 90 -4.11 -1.19 10.03
C GLU A 90 -2.89 -0.33 9.75
N PHE A 91 -2.76 0.05 8.48
CA PHE A 91 -1.82 1.05 8.05
C PHE A 91 -2.56 2.38 7.85
N THR A 92 -1.97 3.45 8.35
CA THR A 92 -2.51 4.80 8.23
C THR A 92 -1.64 5.62 7.29
N PHE A 93 -2.29 6.49 6.52
CA PHE A 93 -1.64 7.42 5.60
C PHE A 93 -2.29 8.80 5.74
N ASP A 94 -1.49 9.77 6.16
CA ASP A 94 -1.90 11.18 6.23
C ASP A 94 -1.35 11.90 5.02
N LEU A 95 -2.25 12.42 4.20
CA LEU A 95 -1.93 13.06 2.93
C LEU A 95 -2.22 14.55 3.03
N ARG A 96 -1.25 15.40 2.72
CA ARG A 96 -1.49 16.84 2.56
C ARG A 96 -1.92 17.12 1.13
N LEU A 97 -3.07 17.76 1.01
CA LEU A 97 -3.62 18.24 -0.25
C LEU A 97 -3.26 19.71 -0.41
N SER A 98 -2.76 20.05 -1.59
CA SER A 98 -2.39 21.42 -1.94
C SER A 98 -2.96 21.74 -3.32
N SER A 99 -3.46 22.97 -3.49
CA SER A 99 -3.76 23.52 -4.81
C SER A 99 -2.52 24.05 -5.54
N GLY A 100 -1.41 24.26 -4.82
CA GLY A 100 -0.17 24.84 -5.34
C GLY A 100 -0.34 26.25 -5.90
N SER A 101 -1.39 26.97 -5.49
CA SER A 101 -1.73 28.29 -6.00
C SER A 101 -2.59 29.08 -5.01
N GLY A 102 -2.74 30.39 -5.23
CA GLY A 102 -3.68 31.22 -4.47
C GLY A 102 -5.16 30.93 -4.79
N THR A 103 -5.45 30.16 -5.85
CA THR A 103 -6.81 29.74 -6.19
C THR A 103 -7.09 28.37 -5.55
N PRO A 104 -8.14 28.25 -4.72
CA PRO A 104 -8.52 26.96 -4.17
C PRO A 104 -8.85 25.95 -5.27
N MET A 105 -8.40 24.72 -5.09
CA MET A 105 -8.82 23.57 -5.89
C MET A 105 -10.12 23.02 -5.29
N VAL A 106 -11.09 22.72 -6.14
CA VAL A 106 -12.28 21.96 -5.75
C VAL A 106 -11.97 20.49 -6.01
N LEU A 107 -12.02 19.64 -4.98
CA LEU A 107 -11.99 18.18 -5.16
C LEU A 107 -13.38 17.61 -4.90
N SER A 108 -13.74 16.53 -5.57
CA SER A 108 -14.99 15.82 -5.34
C SER A 108 -15.07 15.31 -3.89
N ALA A 109 -16.29 15.25 -3.34
CA ALA A 109 -16.61 14.60 -2.08
C ALA A 109 -17.48 13.35 -2.37
N PRO A 110 -17.06 12.11 -2.00
CA PRO A 110 -15.82 11.75 -1.31
C PRO A 110 -14.57 12.04 -2.15
N LEU A 111 -13.39 12.06 -1.52
CA LEU A 111 -12.11 12.44 -2.14
C LEU A 111 -11.84 11.63 -3.42
N GLY A 112 -12.08 12.27 -4.57
CA GLY A 112 -12.08 11.62 -5.89
C GLY A 112 -13.30 10.73 -6.10
N PRO A 113 -13.91 10.72 -7.31
CA PRO A 113 -15.08 9.89 -7.62
C PRO A 113 -14.81 8.38 -7.48
N GLU A 114 -13.57 7.94 -7.68
CA GLU A 114 -13.15 6.54 -7.51
C GLU A 114 -12.56 6.24 -6.12
N GLY A 115 -12.52 7.22 -5.20
CA GLY A 115 -11.86 7.11 -3.91
C GLY A 115 -10.33 7.01 -4.00
N VAL A 116 -9.69 6.73 -2.87
CA VAL A 116 -8.22 6.65 -2.78
C VAL A 116 -7.73 5.24 -3.16
N ALA A 117 -6.63 5.20 -3.90
CA ALA A 117 -5.88 3.99 -4.19
C ALA A 117 -4.59 3.96 -3.37
N VAL A 118 -4.34 2.85 -2.67
CA VAL A 118 -3.11 2.58 -1.94
C VAL A 118 -2.49 1.29 -2.45
N GLU A 119 -1.20 1.35 -2.78
CA GLU A 119 -0.43 0.24 -3.34
C GLU A 119 0.90 0.16 -2.61
N ILE A 120 1.29 -1.04 -2.21
CA ILE A 120 2.59 -1.29 -1.59
C ILE A 120 3.31 -2.36 -2.39
N GLU A 121 4.41 -1.97 -3.02
CA GLU A 121 5.26 -2.84 -3.84
C GLU A 121 6.57 -3.12 -3.11
N GLY A 122 6.89 -4.40 -2.95
CA GLY A 122 8.17 -4.87 -2.43
C GLY A 122 9.12 -5.34 -3.54
N PRO A 123 10.29 -5.89 -3.18
CA PRO A 123 11.28 -6.38 -4.15
C PRO A 123 10.75 -7.43 -5.14
N ASP A 124 9.75 -8.19 -4.71
CA ASP A 124 9.16 -9.28 -5.50
C ASP A 124 7.83 -8.90 -6.17
N GLY A 125 7.39 -7.64 -6.06
CA GLY A 125 6.15 -7.13 -6.62
C GLY A 125 5.14 -6.70 -5.54
N LEU A 126 3.90 -6.50 -5.95
CA LEU A 126 2.81 -5.97 -5.14
C LEU A 126 2.51 -6.88 -3.93
N VAL A 127 2.60 -6.31 -2.73
CA VAL A 127 2.34 -7.01 -1.46
C VAL A 127 1.08 -6.52 -0.74
N ALA A 128 0.55 -5.38 -1.15
CA ALA A 128 -0.77 -4.89 -0.73
C ALA A 128 -1.34 -3.95 -1.79
N ALA A 129 -2.65 -4.01 -2.01
CA ALA A 129 -3.34 -3.02 -2.85
C ALA A 129 -4.82 -2.92 -2.51
N ALA A 130 -5.31 -1.70 -2.39
CA ALA A 130 -6.73 -1.42 -2.20
C ALA A 130 -7.17 -0.15 -2.93
N TYR A 131 -8.34 -0.22 -3.54
CA TYR A 131 -8.93 0.86 -4.36
C TYR A 131 -10.30 1.25 -3.84
N GLY A 132 -10.68 2.52 -4.04
CA GLY A 132 -11.94 3.04 -3.50
C GLY A 132 -11.94 3.14 -1.99
N LEU A 133 -10.77 3.32 -1.37
CA LEU A 133 -10.69 3.56 0.06
C LEU A 133 -11.31 4.93 0.38
N PRO A 134 -12.15 5.02 1.42
CA PRO A 134 -12.64 6.31 1.89
C PRO A 134 -11.50 7.10 2.55
N ALA A 135 -11.66 8.43 2.53
CA ALA A 135 -10.76 9.35 3.23
C ALA A 135 -11.57 10.31 4.11
N THR A 136 -11.08 10.57 5.31
CA THR A 136 -11.58 11.66 6.15
C THR A 136 -10.76 12.91 5.88
N ILE A 137 -11.44 14.03 5.61
CA ILE A 137 -10.77 15.29 5.27
C ILE A 137 -10.87 16.26 6.45
N GLU A 138 -9.74 16.81 6.86
CA GLU A 138 -9.62 17.87 7.86
C GLU A 138 -9.05 19.13 7.21
N GLY A 139 -9.43 20.31 7.70
CA GLY A 139 -8.87 21.59 7.26
C GLY A 139 -9.31 22.07 5.87
N ALA A 140 -10.21 21.36 5.19
CA ALA A 140 -10.95 21.85 4.02
C ALA A 140 -12.42 22.11 4.37
N GLN A 141 -12.99 23.17 3.82
CA GLN A 141 -14.44 23.38 3.87
C GLN A 141 -15.12 22.66 2.71
N HIS A 142 -16.38 22.28 2.90
CA HIS A 142 -17.20 21.83 1.77
C HIS A 142 -17.55 23.00 0.85
N THR A 143 -17.76 22.70 -0.44
CA THR A 143 -18.44 23.60 -1.37
C THR A 143 -19.86 23.91 -0.90
N ALA A 144 -20.45 25.00 -1.37
CA ALA A 144 -21.79 25.44 -0.94
C ALA A 144 -22.90 24.40 -1.24
N ASP A 145 -22.72 23.59 -2.28
CA ASP A 145 -23.62 22.49 -2.65
C ASP A 145 -23.28 21.16 -1.94
N GLY A 146 -22.23 21.13 -1.13
CA GLY A 146 -21.77 19.97 -0.36
C GLY A 146 -21.09 18.88 -1.19
N LYS A 147 -20.91 19.09 -2.50
CA LYS A 147 -20.42 18.04 -3.43
C LYS A 147 -18.90 17.96 -3.55
N GLY A 148 -18.18 18.94 -2.99
CA GLY A 148 -16.73 18.98 -3.05
C GLY A 148 -16.08 19.56 -1.81
N TRP A 149 -14.75 19.55 -1.82
CA TRP A 149 -13.85 20.09 -0.82
C TRP A 149 -13.07 21.25 -1.42
N LEU A 150 -13.02 22.37 -0.70
CA LEU A 150 -12.23 23.55 -1.05
C LEU A 150 -10.83 23.41 -0.44
N VAL A 151 -9.87 23.01 -1.28
CA VAL A 151 -8.46 22.80 -0.91
C VAL A 151 -7.64 24.02 -1.28
N SER A 152 -7.10 24.71 -0.28
CA SER A 152 -6.18 25.85 -0.47
C SER A 152 -4.73 25.39 -0.65
N ASP A 153 -3.77 26.31 -0.63
CA ASP A 153 -2.37 26.01 -0.91
C ASP A 153 -1.74 25.06 0.14
N TYR A 154 -2.03 25.23 1.42
CA TYR A 154 -1.65 24.27 2.48
C TYR A 154 -2.64 24.37 3.64
N GLY A 155 -3.61 23.45 3.69
CA GLY A 155 -4.60 23.48 4.76
C GLY A 155 -5.34 22.18 4.97
N ALA A 156 -5.48 21.36 3.93
CA ALA A 156 -6.26 20.14 3.99
C ALA A 156 -5.40 18.90 4.20
N VAL A 157 -5.82 18.06 5.14
CA VAL A 157 -5.23 16.73 5.40
C VAL A 157 -6.29 15.68 5.12
N ALA A 158 -5.93 14.68 4.33
CA ALA A 158 -6.75 13.50 4.08
C ALA A 158 -6.17 12.31 4.84
N HIS A 159 -6.97 11.71 5.71
CA HIS A 159 -6.63 10.51 6.47
C HIS A 159 -7.19 9.28 5.76
N VAL A 160 -6.32 8.33 5.43
CA VAL A 160 -6.65 7.10 4.71
C VAL A 160 -6.19 5.90 5.52
N VAL A 161 -7.04 4.88 5.60
CA VAL A 161 -6.76 3.63 6.30
C VAL A 161 -6.71 2.47 5.32
N LEU A 162 -5.63 1.70 5.37
CA LEU A 162 -5.49 0.42 4.68
C LEU A 162 -5.56 -0.69 5.74
N PRO A 163 -6.65 -1.46 5.82
CA PRO A 163 -6.74 -2.57 6.76
C PRO A 163 -5.76 -3.68 6.38
N VAL A 164 -5.27 -4.46 7.35
CA VAL A 164 -4.42 -5.64 7.05
C VAL A 164 -5.12 -6.70 6.17
N ALA A 165 -6.45 -6.65 6.10
CA ALA A 165 -7.22 -7.43 5.14
C ALA A 165 -6.92 -7.06 3.67
N ALA A 166 -6.16 -6.01 3.39
CA ALA A 166 -5.69 -5.65 2.05
C ALA A 166 -4.28 -6.17 1.72
N LEU A 167 -3.68 -6.97 2.60
CA LEU A 167 -2.39 -7.60 2.36
C LEU A 167 -2.52 -8.85 1.50
N CYS A 168 -1.52 -9.09 0.66
CA CYS A 168 -1.37 -10.32 -0.08
C CYS A 168 -1.14 -11.53 0.85
N PRO A 169 -1.57 -12.74 0.46
CA PRO A 169 -1.37 -13.92 1.28
C PRO A 169 0.11 -14.13 1.66
N GLY A 170 0.37 -14.39 2.95
CA GLY A 170 1.72 -14.62 3.47
C GLY A 170 2.52 -13.36 3.81
N VAL A 171 1.95 -12.16 3.63
CA VAL A 171 2.58 -10.90 4.02
C VAL A 171 2.26 -10.60 5.49
N GLU A 172 3.30 -10.49 6.31
CA GLU A 172 3.20 -10.14 7.73
C GLU A 172 3.19 -8.62 7.91
N ALA A 173 2.14 -8.08 8.56
CA ALA A 173 1.91 -6.64 8.66
C ALA A 173 3.06 -5.90 9.38
N GLN A 174 3.57 -6.48 10.47
CA GLN A 174 4.69 -5.89 11.22
C GLN A 174 5.98 -5.83 10.38
N ALA A 175 6.28 -6.89 9.62
CA ALA A 175 7.45 -6.94 8.76
C ALA A 175 7.33 -5.94 7.60
N LEU A 176 6.12 -5.82 7.02
CA LEU A 176 5.83 -4.81 6.02
C LEU A 176 6.02 -3.39 6.57
N SER A 177 5.51 -3.12 7.77
CA SER A 177 5.69 -1.83 8.44
C SER A 177 7.17 -1.45 8.57
N SER A 178 8.02 -2.38 9.01
CA SER A 178 9.46 -2.13 9.10
C SER A 178 10.11 -1.94 7.71
N GLY A 179 9.63 -2.66 6.70
CA GLY A 179 10.12 -2.57 5.33
C GLY A 179 9.75 -1.28 4.58
N MET A 180 8.70 -0.57 5.01
CA MET A 180 8.33 0.73 4.45
C MET A 180 9.18 1.89 4.97
N MET A 181 9.96 1.67 6.04
CA MET A 181 10.85 2.68 6.58
C MET A 181 12.15 2.75 5.80
N VAL A 182 12.72 3.95 5.71
CA VAL A 182 14.07 4.14 5.17
C VAL A 182 15.10 3.36 6.00
N ARG A 183 16.16 2.89 5.33
CA ARG A 183 17.22 2.19 6.03
C ARG A 183 18.14 3.19 6.69
N THR A 184 18.47 2.97 7.96
CA THR A 184 19.42 3.79 8.71
C THR A 184 20.55 2.94 9.29
N ASP A 185 21.72 3.56 9.51
CA ASP A 185 22.80 2.95 10.29
C ASP A 185 22.58 3.15 11.80
N GLY A 186 23.52 2.66 12.63
CA GLY A 186 23.48 2.83 14.09
C GLY A 186 23.63 4.28 14.58
N ALA A 187 23.89 5.23 13.68
CA ALA A 187 23.93 6.66 13.94
C ALA A 187 22.70 7.40 13.38
N ASN A 188 21.66 6.68 12.94
CA ASN A 188 20.45 7.19 12.30
C ASN A 188 20.69 7.93 10.96
N THR A 189 21.81 7.66 10.29
CA THR A 189 22.06 8.17 8.93
C THR A 189 21.29 7.34 7.92
N ILE A 190 20.57 7.98 6.98
CA ILE A 190 19.88 7.27 5.90
C ILE A 190 20.92 6.61 4.99
N THR A 191 20.89 5.28 4.90
CA THR A 191 21.82 4.46 4.11
C THR A 191 21.22 3.97 2.81
N GLY A 192 19.92 4.16 2.60
CA GLY A 192 19.26 3.84 1.35
C GLY A 192 17.74 3.99 1.41
N PRO A 193 17.08 3.80 0.26
CA PRO A 193 15.62 3.87 0.17
C PRO A 193 14.95 2.77 1.02
N ALA A 194 13.68 2.98 1.30
CA ALA A 194 12.81 1.96 1.88
C ALA A 194 12.72 0.77 0.89
N PRO A 195 12.90 -0.49 1.36
CA PRO A 195 12.74 -1.68 0.52
C PRO A 195 11.35 -1.83 -0.11
N TYR A 196 10.33 -1.25 0.52
CA TYR A 196 8.96 -1.24 0.02
C TYR A 196 8.55 0.18 -0.37
N THR A 197 7.99 0.30 -1.56
CA THR A 197 7.41 1.54 -2.08
C THR A 197 5.93 1.58 -1.79
N VAL A 198 5.51 2.58 -1.02
CA VAL A 198 4.12 2.96 -0.89
C VAL A 198 3.80 3.95 -1.99
N THR A 199 2.71 3.72 -2.71
CA THR A 199 2.10 4.69 -3.61
C THR A 199 0.67 4.96 -3.15
N VAL A 200 0.35 6.23 -2.91
CA VAL A 200 -1.01 6.67 -2.63
C VAL A 200 -1.44 7.61 -3.73
N SER A 201 -2.61 7.38 -4.29
CA SER A 201 -3.11 8.16 -5.43
C SER A 201 -4.61 8.37 -5.40
N VAL A 202 -5.03 9.47 -6.02
CA VAL A 202 -6.43 9.82 -6.24
C VAL A 202 -6.56 10.42 -7.63
N ALA A 203 -7.62 10.04 -8.35
CA ALA A 203 -7.99 10.64 -9.63
C ALA A 203 -9.21 11.54 -9.41
N ASP A 204 -9.12 12.79 -9.87
CA ASP A 204 -10.23 13.73 -9.84
C ASP A 204 -10.20 14.65 -11.08
N PRO A 205 -11.26 14.70 -11.90
CA PRO A 205 -11.30 15.54 -13.10
C PRO A 205 -11.00 17.02 -12.84
N GLU A 206 -11.33 17.54 -11.66
CA GLU A 206 -11.08 18.94 -11.29
C GLU A 206 -9.58 19.26 -11.17
N VAL A 207 -8.74 18.25 -10.89
CA VAL A 207 -7.29 18.38 -10.91
C VAL A 207 -6.82 18.68 -12.35
N ALA A 208 -7.40 18.01 -13.34
CA ALA A 208 -7.05 18.24 -14.74
C ALA A 208 -7.53 19.61 -15.22
N GLU A 209 -8.70 20.06 -14.78
CA GLU A 209 -9.20 21.42 -15.06
C GLU A 209 -8.27 22.48 -14.48
N LEU A 210 -7.89 22.37 -13.20
CA LEU A 210 -7.00 23.33 -12.56
C LEU A 210 -5.64 23.38 -13.25
N ARG A 211 -5.03 22.22 -13.54
CA ARG A 211 -3.73 22.16 -14.25
C ARG A 211 -3.82 22.77 -15.66
N ARG A 212 -4.94 22.60 -16.36
CA ARG A 212 -5.15 23.26 -17.66
C ARG A 212 -5.28 24.77 -17.52
N ALA A 213 -6.06 25.24 -16.57
CA ALA A 213 -6.29 26.67 -16.33
C ALA A 213 -4.98 27.42 -16.00
N THR A 214 -4.05 26.73 -15.34
CA THR A 214 -2.76 27.30 -14.93
C THR A 214 -1.58 26.94 -15.83
N GLY A 215 -1.81 26.18 -16.91
CA GLY A 215 -0.79 25.79 -17.88
C GLY A 215 0.24 24.76 -17.36
N MET A 216 -0.09 24.02 -16.30
CA MET A 216 0.79 23.05 -15.65
C MET A 216 0.87 21.73 -16.41
N GLN A 217 2.02 21.07 -16.30
CA GLN A 217 2.25 19.71 -16.79
C GLN A 217 2.61 18.78 -15.63
N PRO A 218 2.21 17.49 -15.67
CA PRO A 218 1.35 16.87 -16.70
C PRO A 218 -0.12 17.27 -16.57
N ARG A 219 -0.89 17.28 -17.67
CA ARG A 219 -2.32 17.68 -17.70
C ARG A 219 -3.32 16.62 -17.20
N GLY A 220 -2.88 15.70 -16.33
CA GLY A 220 -3.70 14.59 -15.86
C GLY A 220 -4.64 14.96 -14.71
N GLU A 221 -5.54 14.04 -14.38
CA GLU A 221 -6.46 14.10 -13.23
C GLU A 221 -5.87 13.47 -11.96
N VAL A 222 -4.72 12.80 -12.08
CA VAL A 222 -4.14 12.00 -10.99
C VAL A 222 -3.24 12.87 -10.12
N LEU A 223 -3.48 12.80 -8.82
CA LEU A 223 -2.55 13.20 -7.77
C LEU A 223 -1.99 11.92 -7.14
N ALA A 224 -0.68 11.87 -6.96
CA ALA A 224 -0.03 10.70 -6.41
C ALA A 224 1.25 11.06 -5.66
N VAL A 225 1.57 10.25 -4.67
CA VAL A 225 2.77 10.42 -3.84
C VAL A 225 3.35 9.06 -3.46
N THR A 226 4.66 9.04 -3.20
CA THR A 226 5.35 7.85 -2.70
C THR A 226 6.18 8.16 -1.46
N ASN A 227 6.53 7.13 -0.70
CA ASN A 227 7.48 7.23 0.42
C ASN A 227 8.96 7.25 -0.02
N GLN A 228 9.25 7.24 -1.33
CA GLN A 228 10.61 7.23 -1.83
C GLN A 228 11.22 8.63 -1.78
N ILE A 229 12.43 8.73 -1.24
CA ILE A 229 13.19 9.98 -1.20
C ILE A 229 13.78 10.22 -2.59
N PRO A 230 13.53 11.38 -3.23
CA PRO A 230 14.14 11.70 -4.51
C PRO A 230 15.67 11.67 -4.42
N ALA A 231 16.33 11.04 -5.39
CA ALA A 231 17.79 10.86 -5.43
C ALA A 231 18.60 12.18 -5.41
N HIS A 232 17.95 13.33 -5.62
CA HIS A 232 18.59 14.65 -5.53
C HIS A 232 18.67 15.23 -4.11
N ALA A 233 17.99 14.64 -3.12
CA ALA A 233 18.09 15.04 -1.71
C ALA A 233 19.32 14.44 -1.00
N THR A 234 19.99 13.46 -1.60
CA THR A 234 21.26 12.90 -1.12
C THR A 234 22.43 13.65 -1.77
N LYS A 235 22.70 14.88 -1.31
CA LYS A 235 24.00 15.49 -1.56
C LYS A 235 24.96 15.00 -0.47
N PRO A 236 26.03 14.25 -0.79
CA PRO A 236 27.08 14.00 0.19
C PRO A 236 27.72 15.35 0.52
N VAL A 237 27.78 15.67 1.81
CA VAL A 237 28.62 16.75 2.36
C VAL A 237 30.05 16.26 2.43
#